data_AF-A0AAU7C220-F1
#
_entry.id   AF-A0AAU7C220-F1
#
_cell.length_a   1.000
_cell.length_b   1.000
_cell.length_c   1.000
_cell.angle_alpha   90.00
_cell.angle_beta   90.00
_cell.angle_gamma   90.00
#
_symmetry.space_group_name_H-M   'P 1'
#
loop_
_entity.id
_entity.type
_entity.pdbx_description
1 polymer ?
#
loop_
_entity_poly.entity_id
_entity_poly.type
_entity_poly.pdbx_seq_one_letter_code
_entity_poly.pdbx_strand_id
1 'polypeptide(L)'
;MTEFSITTTINGQIYTEEQLERLKYERALHVLHEFKRLGVDLKDEDGKVYSDTDLNWLEPQKAMRLLEKTHYAIGSEQTMKIMKPVFEDSAKRWHEFNQRPIEEQGCWLGVTHFDIKGLTMPQVQKAMATMQNGMTPFKIMPEHYGVAGEIATGQTIMETFGCFGEPVCTHGIGSQTIPAYTRAKRHEDYPLVLAGEVHLADNNENIHVGAIHEFKPNSEGLEMISTFFCPKDAPQAIAKGHTIHFALEVGGMMKLAAGVK
;
A
#
# COMPACT_ATOMS: atom_id res chain seq x y z
N MET A 1 -21.14 -6.55 22.04
CA MET A 1 -20.25 -6.32 20.88
C MET A 1 -19.13 -5.43 21.35
N THR A 2 -17.89 -5.82 21.14
CA THR A 2 -16.72 -4.99 21.46
C THR A 2 -16.70 -3.78 20.53
N GLU A 3 -16.46 -2.59 21.08
CA GLU A 3 -16.27 -1.37 20.29
C GLU A 3 -15.02 -1.50 19.41
N PHE A 4 -15.07 -0.97 18.19
CA PHE A 4 -13.94 -1.04 17.28
C PHE A 4 -12.79 -0.15 17.77
N SER A 5 -11.58 -0.71 17.80
CA SER A 5 -10.36 0.05 18.01
C SER A 5 -9.20 -0.61 17.28
N ILE A 6 -8.25 0.19 16.80
CA ILE A 6 -7.01 -0.30 16.21
C ILE A 6 -5.83 0.44 16.86
N THR A 7 -4.86 -0.33 17.36
CA THR A 7 -3.57 0.20 17.80
C THR A 7 -2.52 -0.20 16.79
N THR A 8 -1.90 0.79 16.13
CA THR A 8 -0.84 0.56 15.16
C THR A 8 0.51 0.86 15.79
N THR A 9 1.43 -0.09 15.74
CA THR A 9 2.80 0.04 16.27
C THR A 9 3.82 -0.18 15.17
N ILE A 10 4.73 0.78 15.01
CA ILE A 10 5.85 0.73 14.07
C ILE A 10 7.13 0.96 14.85
N ASN A 11 8.10 0.05 14.73
CA ASN A 11 9.40 0.15 15.42
C ASN A 11 9.27 0.42 16.94
N GLY A 12 8.28 -0.20 17.59
CA GLY A 12 8.02 -0.05 19.02
C GLY A 12 7.35 1.27 19.41
N GLN A 13 6.96 2.11 18.46
CA GLN A 13 6.21 3.35 18.69
C GLN A 13 4.76 3.19 18.25
N ILE A 14 3.84 3.58 19.13
CA ILE A 14 2.41 3.64 18.81
C ILE A 14 2.16 4.89 17.97
N TYR A 15 1.51 4.72 16.83
CA TYR A 15 1.07 5.81 15.98
C TYR A 15 -0.38 6.15 16.28
N THR A 16 -0.63 7.41 16.61
CA THR A 16 -1.98 7.94 16.85
C THR A 16 -2.74 8.09 15.54
N GLU A 17 -4.07 8.10 15.62
CA GLU A 17 -4.92 8.36 14.46
C GLU A 17 -4.61 9.72 13.82
N GLU A 18 -4.42 10.77 14.62
CA GLU A 18 -4.07 12.10 14.11
C GLU A 18 -2.76 12.09 13.29
N GLN A 19 -1.73 11.38 13.77
CA GLN A 19 -0.47 11.23 13.04
C GLN A 19 -0.66 10.48 11.72
N LEU A 20 -1.44 9.39 11.72
CA LEU A 20 -1.71 8.61 10.53
C LEU A 20 -2.53 9.40 9.51
N GLU A 21 -3.58 10.11 9.93
CA GLU A 21 -4.37 10.97 9.04
C GLU A 21 -3.53 12.13 8.47
N ARG A 22 -2.61 12.69 9.26
CA ARG A 22 -1.66 13.69 8.76
C ARG A 22 -0.74 13.13 7.67
N LEU A 23 -0.17 11.94 7.88
CA LEU A 23 0.68 11.27 6.89
C LEU A 23 -0.09 10.88 5.63
N LYS A 24 -1.34 10.42 5.79
CA LYS A 24 -2.24 10.13 4.67
C LYS A 24 -2.50 11.37 3.82
N TYR A 25 -2.75 12.50 4.47
CA TYR A 25 -2.93 13.79 3.79
C TYR A 25 -1.67 14.21 3.02
N GLU A 26 -0.49 14.13 3.62
CA GLU A 26 0.78 14.49 2.97
C GLU A 26 1.04 13.62 1.73
N ARG A 27 0.74 12.32 1.82
CA ARG A 27 0.82 11.40 0.68
C ARG A 27 -0.21 11.71 -0.40
N ALA A 28 -1.43 12.09 -0.03
CA ALA A 28 -2.43 12.51 -1.01
C ALA A 28 -2.01 13.77 -1.78
N LEU A 29 -1.42 14.75 -1.09
CA LEU A 29 -0.86 15.93 -1.77
C LEU A 29 0.26 15.55 -2.73
N HIS A 30 1.16 14.66 -2.32
CA HIS A 30 2.24 14.18 -3.17
C HIS A 30 1.72 13.60 -4.49
N VAL A 31 0.74 12.71 -4.42
CA VAL A 31 0.13 12.05 -5.60
C VAL A 31 -0.61 13.06 -6.47
N LEU A 32 -1.33 14.01 -5.87
CA LEU A 32 -1.97 15.09 -6.63
C LEU A 32 -0.95 15.93 -7.40
N HIS A 33 0.16 16.33 -6.76
CA HIS A 33 1.24 17.02 -7.47
C HIS A 33 1.87 16.17 -8.57
N GLU A 34 1.99 14.87 -8.37
CA GLU A 34 2.50 13.96 -9.40
C GLU A 34 1.57 13.90 -10.62
N PHE A 35 0.27 13.66 -10.41
CA PHE A 35 -0.71 13.71 -11.49
C PHE A 35 -0.70 15.05 -12.22
N LYS A 36 -0.56 16.16 -11.48
CA LYS A 36 -0.46 17.47 -12.09
C LYS A 36 0.79 17.63 -12.96
N ARG A 37 1.96 17.17 -12.50
CA ARG A 37 3.21 17.17 -13.29
C ARG A 37 3.09 16.34 -14.56
N LEU A 38 2.30 15.26 -14.51
CA LEU A 38 2.02 14.39 -15.65
C LEU A 38 0.90 14.92 -16.57
N GLY A 39 0.40 16.13 -16.33
CA GLY A 39 -0.56 16.82 -17.19
C GLY A 39 -2.03 16.47 -16.93
N VAL A 40 -2.35 15.89 -15.77
CA VAL A 40 -3.74 15.65 -15.38
C VAL A 40 -4.40 16.96 -14.93
N ASP A 41 -5.55 17.27 -15.52
CA ASP A 41 -6.39 18.35 -15.03
C ASP A 41 -7.11 17.92 -13.74
N LEU A 42 -6.60 18.35 -12.59
CA LEU A 42 -7.22 18.10 -11.30
C LEU A 42 -8.44 19.01 -11.12
N LYS A 43 -9.65 18.44 -11.28
CA LYS A 43 -10.94 19.16 -11.20
C LYS A 43 -11.80 18.65 -10.05
N ASP A 44 -12.36 19.55 -9.24
CA ASP A 44 -13.34 19.19 -8.22
C ASP A 44 -14.78 19.06 -8.76
N GLU A 45 -15.76 18.86 -7.86
CA GLU A 45 -17.21 18.78 -8.15
C GLU A 45 -17.75 20.02 -8.87
N ASP A 46 -17.22 21.19 -8.55
CA ASP A 46 -17.66 22.48 -9.09
C ASP A 46 -16.92 22.86 -10.39
N GLY A 47 -16.01 22.00 -10.85
CA GLY A 47 -15.21 22.21 -12.05
C GLY A 47 -13.99 23.12 -11.85
N LYS A 48 -13.63 23.48 -10.62
CA LYS A 48 -12.40 24.25 -10.35
C LYS A 48 -11.19 23.39 -10.70
N VAL A 49 -10.32 23.92 -11.55
CA VAL A 49 -9.00 23.33 -11.84
C VAL A 49 -7.98 23.82 -10.82
N TYR A 50 -7.24 22.90 -10.20
CA TYR A 50 -6.26 23.23 -9.16
C TYR A 50 -4.86 23.46 -9.74
N SER A 51 -4.21 24.58 -9.39
CA SER A 51 -2.78 24.83 -9.64
C SER A 51 -1.89 24.15 -8.58
N ASP A 52 -0.57 24.08 -8.78
CA ASP A 52 0.36 23.55 -7.76
C ASP A 52 0.26 24.37 -6.47
N THR A 53 0.10 25.68 -6.59
CA THR A 53 -0.12 26.55 -5.43
C THR A 53 -1.43 26.20 -4.73
N ASP A 54 -2.53 25.98 -5.46
CA ASP A 54 -3.81 25.60 -4.84
C ASP A 54 -3.70 24.29 -4.04
N LEU A 55 -2.96 23.30 -4.56
CA LEU A 55 -2.80 22.00 -3.90
C LEU A 55 -2.13 22.13 -2.53
N ASN A 56 -1.11 22.99 -2.40
CA ASN A 56 -0.40 23.23 -1.13
C ASN A 56 -1.30 23.73 0.01
N TRP A 57 -2.47 24.30 -0.32
CA TRP A 57 -3.40 24.88 0.65
C TRP A 57 -4.70 24.05 0.81
N LEU A 58 -4.77 22.88 0.19
CA LEU A 58 -5.93 22.00 0.33
C LEU A 58 -6.05 21.46 1.76
N GLU A 59 -7.24 21.54 2.34
CA GLU A 59 -7.54 20.86 3.60
C GLU A 59 -7.53 19.32 3.41
N PRO A 60 -7.20 18.54 4.45
CA PRO A 60 -7.05 17.08 4.35
C PRO A 60 -8.19 16.34 3.63
N GLN A 61 -9.43 16.62 4.02
CA GLN A 61 -10.58 15.95 3.42
C GLN A 61 -10.84 16.39 1.97
N LYS A 62 -10.43 17.61 1.59
CA LYS A 62 -10.53 18.07 0.19
C LYS A 62 -9.45 17.42 -0.68
N ALA A 63 -8.23 17.27 -0.18
CA ALA A 63 -7.16 16.56 -0.88
C ALA A 63 -7.56 15.10 -1.19
N MET A 64 -8.05 14.37 -0.20
CA MET A 64 -8.52 12.99 -0.40
C MET A 64 -9.67 12.91 -1.41
N ARG A 65 -10.69 13.77 -1.29
CA ARG A 65 -11.82 13.77 -2.25
C ARG A 65 -11.38 14.11 -3.68
N LEU A 66 -10.48 15.09 -3.83
CA LEU A 66 -9.94 15.46 -5.14
C LEU A 66 -9.15 14.29 -5.74
N LEU A 67 -8.37 13.58 -4.93
CA LEU A 67 -7.60 12.42 -5.38
C LEU A 67 -8.51 11.26 -5.80
N GLU A 68 -9.47 10.86 -4.96
CA GLU A 68 -10.46 9.82 -5.29
C GLU A 68 -11.22 10.15 -6.59
N LYS A 69 -11.67 11.39 -6.73
CA LYS A 69 -12.33 11.88 -7.94
C LYS A 69 -11.40 11.82 -9.15
N THR A 70 -10.14 12.19 -8.97
CA THR A 70 -9.15 12.16 -10.06
C THR A 70 -8.98 10.73 -10.56
N HIS A 71 -8.77 9.75 -9.68
CA HIS A 71 -8.70 8.33 -10.07
C HIS A 71 -9.96 7.87 -10.81
N TYR A 72 -11.14 8.25 -10.32
CA TYR A 72 -12.39 7.91 -10.99
C TYR A 72 -12.49 8.51 -12.40
N ALA A 73 -12.13 9.79 -12.56
CA ALA A 73 -12.25 10.52 -13.81
C ALA A 73 -11.26 10.04 -14.88
N ILE A 74 -10.03 9.68 -14.49
CA ILE A 74 -9.04 9.15 -15.43
C ILE A 74 -9.31 7.67 -15.74
N GLY A 75 -9.68 6.87 -14.75
CA GLY A 75 -9.84 5.43 -14.90
C GLY A 75 -8.50 4.70 -15.10
N SER A 76 -8.54 3.36 -15.05
CA SER A 76 -7.33 2.52 -15.04
C SER A 76 -6.52 2.58 -16.33
N GLU A 77 -7.18 2.57 -17.50
CA GLU A 77 -6.50 2.61 -18.81
C GLU A 77 -5.71 3.91 -18.99
N GLN A 78 -6.33 5.06 -18.71
CA GLN A 78 -5.66 6.35 -18.82
C GLN A 78 -4.61 6.53 -17.72
N THR A 79 -4.84 5.99 -16.51
CA THR A 79 -3.80 5.96 -15.46
C THR A 79 -2.56 5.25 -15.96
N MET A 80 -2.71 4.04 -16.51
CA MET A 80 -1.59 3.28 -17.08
C MET A 80 -0.85 4.10 -18.14
N LYS A 81 -1.59 4.74 -19.05
CA LYS A 81 -0.99 5.55 -20.12
C LYS A 81 -0.18 6.74 -19.59
N ILE A 82 -0.72 7.47 -18.61
CA ILE A 82 -0.08 8.67 -18.03
C ILE A 82 1.13 8.28 -17.19
N MET A 83 1.01 7.22 -16.40
CA MET A 83 2.05 6.77 -15.48
C MET A 83 3.14 5.95 -16.18
N LYS A 84 2.93 5.51 -17.43
CA LYS A 84 3.88 4.65 -18.17
C LYS A 84 5.34 5.12 -18.10
N PRO A 85 5.68 6.41 -18.33
CA PRO A 85 7.07 6.86 -18.24
C PRO A 85 7.66 6.71 -16.83
N VAL A 86 6.85 6.88 -15.79
CA VAL A 86 7.25 6.71 -14.39
C VAL A 86 7.47 5.22 -14.08
N PHE A 87 6.58 4.35 -14.57
CA PHE A 87 6.75 2.90 -14.43
C PHE A 87 8.01 2.40 -15.15
N GLU A 88 8.26 2.85 -16.37
CA GLU A 88 9.47 2.49 -17.13
C GLU A 88 10.76 2.97 -16.42
N ASP A 89 10.73 4.10 -15.73
CA ASP A 89 11.88 4.60 -14.97
C ASP A 89 12.07 3.83 -13.64
N SER A 90 10.99 3.57 -12.91
CA SER A 90 11.00 2.75 -11.69
C SER A 90 11.47 1.31 -11.96
N ALA A 91 11.05 0.70 -13.08
CA ALA A 91 11.45 -0.64 -13.48
C ALA A 91 12.97 -0.76 -13.68
N LYS A 92 13.62 0.24 -14.28
CA LYS A 92 15.08 0.28 -14.43
C LYS A 92 15.80 0.28 -13.09
N ARG A 93 15.33 1.10 -12.13
CA ARG A 93 15.92 1.12 -10.78
C ARG A 93 15.72 -0.20 -10.04
N TRP A 94 14.54 -0.81 -10.16
CA TRP A 94 14.30 -2.13 -9.58
C TRP A 94 15.20 -3.21 -10.20
N HIS A 95 15.41 -3.17 -11.51
CA HIS A 95 16.38 -4.02 -12.18
C HIS A 95 17.82 -3.79 -11.66
N GLU A 96 18.22 -2.52 -11.48
CA GLU A 96 19.54 -2.17 -10.92
C GLU A 96 19.72 -2.70 -9.48
N PHE A 97 18.71 -2.60 -8.62
CA PHE A 97 18.76 -3.14 -7.26
C PHE A 97 18.80 -4.68 -7.21
N ASN A 98 18.41 -5.36 -8.29
CA ASN A 98 18.38 -6.82 -8.39
C ASN A 98 19.57 -7.43 -9.13
N GLN A 99 20.59 -6.64 -9.51
CA GLN A 99 21.77 -7.16 -10.22
C GLN A 99 22.60 -8.16 -9.40
N ARG A 100 22.53 -8.07 -8.07
CA ARG A 100 23.23 -8.97 -7.15
C ARG A 100 22.27 -10.06 -6.65
N PRO A 101 22.68 -11.34 -6.60
CA PRO A 101 21.83 -12.41 -6.11
C PRO A 101 21.23 -12.10 -4.73
N ILE A 102 19.93 -12.33 -4.58
CA ILE A 102 19.17 -11.96 -3.37
C ILE A 102 19.73 -12.65 -2.11
N GLU A 103 20.31 -13.84 -2.25
CA GLU A 103 20.95 -14.58 -1.16
C GLU A 103 22.21 -13.89 -0.61
N GLU A 104 22.92 -13.14 -1.45
CA GLU A 104 24.14 -12.40 -1.09
C GLU A 104 23.83 -11.02 -0.49
N GLN A 105 22.84 -10.32 -1.04
CA GLN A 105 22.45 -9.01 -0.52
C GLN A 105 21.52 -9.09 0.70
N GLY A 106 20.61 -10.07 0.71
CA GLY A 106 19.53 -10.18 1.69
C GLY A 106 18.46 -9.10 1.52
N CYS A 107 17.55 -9.01 2.49
CA CYS A 107 16.44 -8.08 2.46
C CYS A 107 16.51 -7.01 3.56
N TRP A 108 15.98 -5.83 3.25
CA TRP A 108 15.43 -4.93 4.27
C TRP A 108 14.03 -5.42 4.65
N LEU A 109 13.71 -5.38 5.93
CA LEU A 109 12.38 -5.69 6.46
C LEU A 109 11.78 -4.44 7.09
N GLY A 110 10.52 -4.15 6.79
CA GLY A 110 9.71 -3.14 7.45
C GLY A 110 8.52 -3.81 8.13
N VAL A 111 8.44 -3.74 9.46
CA VAL A 111 7.40 -4.44 10.23
C VAL A 111 6.41 -3.46 10.84
N THR A 112 5.12 -3.74 10.67
CA THR A 112 4.01 -2.99 11.25
C THR A 112 3.12 -3.97 12.02
N HIS A 113 2.84 -3.63 13.28
CA HIS A 113 1.98 -4.43 14.15
C HIS A 113 0.63 -3.74 14.33
N PHE A 114 -0.43 -4.53 14.36
CA PHE A 114 -1.78 -4.08 14.60
C PHE A 114 -2.42 -4.93 15.71
N ASP A 115 -2.99 -4.27 16.71
CA ASP A 115 -3.95 -4.88 17.63
C ASP A 115 -5.34 -4.32 17.30
N ILE A 116 -6.25 -5.19 16.86
CA ILE A 116 -7.55 -4.84 16.31
C ILE A 116 -8.64 -5.47 17.17
N LYS A 117 -9.55 -4.64 17.68
CA LYS A 117 -10.71 -5.05 18.47
C LYS A 117 -12.01 -4.78 17.73
N GLY A 118 -13.04 -5.55 18.03
CA GLY A 118 -14.38 -5.37 17.46
C GLY A 118 -14.56 -5.90 16.04
N LEU A 119 -13.55 -6.58 15.48
CA LEU A 119 -13.64 -7.26 14.17
C LEU A 119 -13.30 -8.74 14.28
N THR A 120 -14.08 -9.57 13.61
CA THR A 120 -13.82 -11.00 13.46
C THR A 120 -12.99 -11.28 12.20
N MET A 121 -12.23 -12.38 12.19
CA MET A 121 -11.46 -12.79 11.00
C MET A 121 -12.32 -12.90 9.71
N PRO A 122 -13.56 -13.43 9.73
CA PRO A 122 -14.42 -13.42 8.54
C PRO A 122 -14.75 -12.00 8.02
N GLN A 123 -14.91 -11.01 8.90
CA GLN A 123 -15.10 -9.61 8.47
C GLN A 123 -13.85 -9.06 7.80
N VAL A 124 -12.67 -9.36 8.35
CA VAL A 124 -11.38 -8.97 7.77
C VAL A 124 -11.17 -9.63 6.40
N GLN A 125 -11.42 -10.94 6.28
CA GLN A 125 -11.32 -11.65 5.01
C GLN A 125 -12.25 -11.06 3.95
N LYS A 126 -13.49 -10.71 4.34
CA LYS A 126 -14.43 -10.03 3.45
C LYS A 126 -13.90 -8.67 3.00
N ALA A 127 -13.32 -7.88 3.92
CA ALA A 127 -12.74 -6.59 3.58
C ALA A 127 -11.56 -6.72 2.59
N MET A 128 -10.64 -7.66 2.85
CA MET A 128 -9.50 -7.95 1.98
C MET A 128 -9.94 -8.35 0.56
N ALA A 129 -11.04 -9.10 0.40
CA ALA A 129 -11.57 -9.45 -0.91
C ALA A 129 -12.10 -8.22 -1.69
N THR A 130 -12.68 -7.24 -0.99
CA THR A 130 -13.24 -6.03 -1.63
C THR A 130 -12.20 -4.96 -1.99
N MET A 131 -10.96 -5.11 -1.51
CA MET A 131 -9.87 -4.16 -1.73
C MET A 131 -9.06 -4.43 -2.99
N GLN A 132 -9.34 -5.51 -3.71
CA GLN A 132 -8.49 -5.94 -4.82
C GLN A 132 -8.92 -5.30 -6.15
N ASN A 133 -10.05 -4.57 -6.15
CA ASN A 133 -10.65 -3.99 -7.35
C ASN A 133 -11.46 -2.72 -7.04
N GLY A 134 -11.80 -1.98 -8.10
CA GLY A 134 -12.73 -0.86 -8.04
C GLY A 134 -12.16 0.36 -7.32
N MET A 135 -13.02 1.09 -6.61
CA MET A 135 -12.67 2.38 -5.97
C MET A 135 -12.15 2.24 -4.54
N THR A 136 -12.31 1.07 -3.90
CA THR A 136 -11.87 0.85 -2.51
C THR A 136 -10.38 1.10 -2.29
N PRO A 137 -9.45 0.65 -3.17
CA PRO A 137 -8.02 0.92 -3.01
C PRO A 137 -7.69 2.40 -2.83
N PHE A 138 -8.35 3.28 -3.61
CA PHE A 138 -8.10 4.72 -3.60
C PHE A 138 -8.60 5.43 -2.33
N LYS A 139 -9.54 4.82 -1.60
CA LYS A 139 -10.08 5.36 -0.35
C LYS A 139 -9.18 5.10 0.85
N ILE A 140 -8.54 3.94 0.85
CA ILE A 140 -7.71 3.49 1.97
C ILE A 140 -6.28 3.98 1.84
N MET A 141 -5.74 4.05 0.62
CA MET A 141 -4.33 4.34 0.37
C MET A 141 -4.15 5.34 -0.78
N PRO A 142 -3.65 6.56 -0.50
CA PRO A 142 -3.45 7.59 -1.52
C PRO A 142 -2.47 7.21 -2.63
N GLU A 143 -1.48 6.37 -2.32
CA GLU A 143 -0.40 5.97 -3.24
C GLU A 143 -0.76 4.75 -4.09
N HIS A 144 -2.04 4.36 -4.11
CA HIS A 144 -2.56 3.40 -5.08
C HIS A 144 -2.98 4.13 -6.35
N TYR A 145 -2.31 3.84 -7.46
CA TYR A 145 -2.64 4.37 -8.79
C TYR A 145 -3.60 3.45 -9.53
N GLY A 146 -3.53 2.15 -9.25
CA GLY A 146 -4.43 1.15 -9.81
C GLY A 146 -4.22 -0.19 -9.13
N VAL A 147 -5.32 -0.87 -8.83
CA VAL A 147 -5.30 -2.24 -8.29
C VAL A 147 -6.39 -3.02 -9.02
N ALA A 148 -6.02 -4.16 -9.59
CA ALA A 148 -6.94 -5.01 -10.35
C ALA A 148 -6.57 -6.49 -10.25
N GLY A 149 -7.57 -7.37 -10.28
CA GLY A 149 -7.38 -8.81 -10.19
C GLY A 149 -7.63 -9.35 -8.79
N GLU A 150 -7.17 -10.57 -8.51
CA GLU A 150 -7.43 -11.27 -7.25
C GLU A 150 -6.13 -11.82 -6.67
N ILE A 151 -5.90 -11.65 -5.38
CA ILE A 151 -4.70 -12.10 -4.67
C ILE A 151 -4.40 -13.59 -4.95
N ALA A 152 -5.44 -14.42 -5.01
CA ALA A 152 -5.29 -15.86 -5.19
C ALA A 152 -4.93 -16.30 -6.63
N THR A 153 -5.24 -15.48 -7.64
CA THR A 153 -5.08 -15.87 -9.05
C THR A 153 -4.16 -14.93 -9.85
N GLY A 154 -3.79 -13.80 -9.27
CA GLY A 154 -3.01 -12.76 -9.91
C GLY A 154 -3.66 -11.39 -9.72
N GLN A 155 -2.87 -10.47 -9.17
CA GLN A 155 -3.25 -9.07 -9.00
C GLN A 155 -2.20 -8.19 -9.67
N THR A 156 -2.64 -7.18 -10.42
CA THR A 156 -1.81 -6.07 -10.89
C THR A 156 -1.95 -4.90 -9.91
N ILE A 157 -0.82 -4.35 -9.50
CA ILE A 157 -0.75 -3.26 -8.52
C ILE A 157 0.16 -2.17 -9.08
N MET A 158 -0.35 -0.96 -9.12
CA MET A 158 0.38 0.26 -9.43
C MET A 158 0.44 1.09 -8.16
N GLU A 159 1.60 1.12 -7.53
CA GLU A 159 1.75 1.79 -6.23
C GLU A 159 3.17 2.31 -6.01
N THR A 160 3.29 3.27 -5.10
CA THR A 160 4.58 3.63 -4.52
C THR A 160 4.90 2.71 -3.37
N PHE A 161 6.05 2.03 -3.43
CA PHE A 161 6.53 1.22 -2.30
C PHE A 161 7.07 2.11 -1.17
N GLY A 162 6.19 2.43 -0.22
CA GLY A 162 6.51 3.31 0.92
C GLY A 162 6.48 4.80 0.57
N CYS A 163 7.04 5.67 1.43
CA CYS A 163 7.10 7.13 1.16
C CYS A 163 8.20 7.53 0.15
N PHE A 164 9.04 6.59 -0.27
CA PHE A 164 10.28 6.86 -1.00
C PHE A 164 10.33 5.98 -2.22
N GLY A 165 10.63 6.59 -3.37
CA GLY A 165 10.64 5.91 -4.66
C GLY A 165 9.54 6.43 -5.57
N GLU A 166 9.61 6.01 -6.82
CA GLU A 166 8.58 6.27 -7.81
C GLU A 166 7.61 5.10 -7.86
N PRO A 167 6.33 5.35 -8.20
CA PRO A 167 5.37 4.28 -8.33
C PRO A 167 5.81 3.29 -9.41
N VAL A 168 5.53 2.02 -9.17
CA VAL A 168 5.89 0.91 -10.03
C VAL A 168 4.64 0.10 -10.37
N CYS A 169 4.58 -0.40 -11.59
CA CYS A 169 3.55 -1.33 -12.00
C CYS A 169 4.06 -2.76 -11.87
N THR A 170 3.40 -3.54 -11.02
CA THR A 170 3.78 -4.91 -10.72
C THR A 170 2.60 -5.86 -10.82
N HIS A 171 2.89 -7.16 -10.83
CA HIS A 171 1.88 -8.18 -10.58
C HIS A 171 2.40 -9.24 -9.63
N GLY A 172 1.50 -9.87 -8.87
CA GLY A 172 1.85 -10.88 -7.88
C GLY A 172 0.71 -11.84 -7.59
N ILE A 173 1.05 -12.95 -6.94
CA ILE A 173 0.11 -13.95 -6.45
C ILE A 173 0.41 -14.18 -4.97
N GLY A 174 -0.65 -14.12 -4.15
CA GLY A 174 -0.57 -14.46 -2.74
C GLY A 174 -0.41 -15.97 -2.54
N SER A 175 0.41 -16.34 -1.58
CA SER A 175 0.71 -17.70 -1.17
C SER A 175 0.69 -17.81 0.36
N GLN A 176 0.88 -19.01 0.88
CA GLN A 176 1.09 -19.24 2.32
C GLN A 176 2.57 -19.45 2.66
N THR A 177 3.46 -19.30 1.67
CA THR A 177 4.89 -19.60 1.82
C THR A 177 5.68 -18.30 1.85
N ILE A 178 6.38 -18.06 2.96
CA ILE A 178 7.32 -16.95 3.06
C ILE A 178 8.57 -17.29 2.22
N PRO A 179 9.02 -16.42 1.29
CA PRO A 179 10.22 -16.69 0.52
C PRO A 179 11.45 -16.81 1.43
N ALA A 180 12.21 -17.89 1.29
CA ALA A 180 13.29 -18.23 2.22
C ALA A 180 14.42 -17.18 2.27
N TYR A 181 14.67 -16.49 1.15
CA TYR A 181 15.70 -15.45 1.04
C TYR A 181 15.42 -14.23 1.95
N THR A 182 14.16 -14.00 2.32
CA THR A 182 13.77 -12.88 3.20
C THR A 182 14.37 -13.00 4.59
N ARG A 183 14.63 -14.23 5.04
CA ARG A 183 15.00 -14.58 6.43
C ARG A 183 14.00 -14.06 7.47
N ALA A 184 12.78 -13.67 7.05
CA ALA A 184 11.71 -13.31 7.97
C ALA A 184 11.30 -14.57 8.75
N LYS A 185 11.19 -14.45 10.06
CA LYS A 185 10.78 -15.56 10.92
C LYS A 185 9.27 -15.59 11.00
N ARG A 186 8.68 -16.74 10.69
CA ARG A 186 7.26 -17.00 10.93
C ARG A 186 6.99 -16.97 12.44
N HIS A 187 5.95 -16.25 12.85
CA HIS A 187 5.46 -16.25 14.22
C HIS A 187 4.59 -17.50 14.44
N GLU A 188 5.06 -18.42 15.27
CA GLU A 188 4.40 -19.72 15.51
C GLU A 188 2.98 -19.58 16.08
N ASP A 189 2.71 -18.51 16.82
CA ASP A 189 1.42 -18.24 17.46
C ASP A 189 0.41 -17.52 16.56
N TYR A 190 0.80 -17.16 15.33
CA TYR A 190 -0.09 -16.57 14.33
C TYR A 190 -0.53 -17.68 13.37
N PRO A 191 -1.73 -18.25 13.45
CA PRO A 191 -2.13 -19.43 12.66
C PRO A 191 -2.30 -19.17 11.15
N LEU A 192 -2.49 -17.92 10.72
CA LEU A 192 -2.76 -17.59 9.32
C LEU A 192 -1.62 -16.74 8.75
N VAL A 193 -1.26 -17.01 7.50
CA VAL A 193 -0.27 -16.23 6.74
C VAL A 193 -0.73 -16.04 5.30
N LEU A 194 -0.51 -14.84 4.80
CA LEU A 194 -0.55 -14.49 3.39
C LEU A 194 0.79 -13.84 3.05
N ALA A 195 1.56 -14.47 2.18
CA ALA A 195 2.85 -13.96 1.71
C ALA A 195 2.86 -13.90 0.19
N GLY A 196 3.42 -12.85 -0.38
CA GLY A 196 3.54 -12.69 -1.83
C GLY A 196 4.77 -11.89 -2.18
N GLU A 197 5.33 -12.20 -3.34
CA GLU A 197 6.33 -11.38 -4.01
C GLU A 197 5.78 -10.89 -5.34
N VAL A 198 6.29 -9.75 -5.80
CA VAL A 198 5.81 -9.10 -7.00
C VAL A 198 6.87 -9.13 -8.10
N HIS A 199 6.36 -9.16 -9.33
CA HIS A 199 7.13 -9.13 -10.56
C HIS A 199 6.80 -7.85 -11.32
N LEU A 200 7.76 -7.29 -12.05
CA LEU A 200 7.50 -6.15 -12.94
C LEU A 200 6.48 -6.55 -14.01
N ALA A 201 5.48 -5.69 -14.23
CA ALA A 201 4.37 -5.99 -15.12
C ALA A 201 4.75 -6.01 -16.62
N ASP A 202 5.86 -5.39 -17.00
CA ASP A 202 6.31 -5.27 -18.39
C ASP A 202 7.14 -6.47 -18.86
N ASN A 203 7.98 -7.04 -18.00
CA ASN A 203 8.95 -8.09 -18.35
C ASN A 203 8.88 -9.34 -17.46
N ASN A 204 7.99 -9.38 -16.46
CA ASN A 204 7.82 -10.49 -15.51
C ASN A 204 9.10 -10.79 -14.70
N GLU A 205 9.99 -9.80 -14.51
CA GLU A 205 11.17 -9.92 -13.66
C GLU A 205 10.75 -9.93 -12.19
N ASN A 206 11.19 -10.93 -11.43
CA ASN A 206 11.03 -10.93 -9.98
C ASN A 206 12.01 -9.92 -9.37
N ILE A 207 11.46 -8.88 -8.73
CA ILE A 207 12.26 -7.81 -8.11
C ILE A 207 12.51 -8.06 -6.62
N HIS A 208 12.11 -9.24 -6.11
CA HIS A 208 12.24 -9.69 -4.73
C HIS A 208 11.67 -8.68 -3.71
N VAL A 209 10.58 -8.02 -4.10
CA VAL A 209 9.78 -7.13 -3.27
C VAL A 209 8.47 -7.82 -2.94
N GLY A 210 7.96 -7.61 -1.72
CA GLY A 210 6.67 -8.16 -1.36
C GLY A 210 6.27 -7.93 0.08
N ALA A 211 5.24 -8.66 0.48
CA ALA A 211 4.59 -8.53 1.77
C ALA A 211 4.34 -9.89 2.41
N ILE A 212 4.36 -9.92 3.73
CA ILE A 212 3.98 -11.04 4.58
C ILE A 212 2.98 -10.50 5.60
N HIS A 213 1.76 -11.02 5.59
CA HIS A 213 0.71 -10.70 6.54
C HIS A 213 0.41 -11.93 7.39
N GLU A 214 0.68 -11.85 8.69
CA GLU A 214 0.40 -12.90 9.65
C GLU A 214 -0.78 -12.45 10.53
N PHE A 215 -1.74 -13.35 10.77
CA PHE A 215 -2.93 -13.03 11.58
C PHE A 215 -3.10 -13.99 12.74
N LYS A 216 -3.52 -13.44 13.88
CA LYS A 216 -3.84 -14.16 15.11
C LYS A 216 -5.19 -13.70 15.65
N PRO A 217 -6.29 -14.37 15.25
CA PRO A 217 -7.60 -14.11 15.83
C PRO A 217 -7.61 -14.37 17.33
N ASN A 218 -8.36 -13.58 18.09
CA ASN A 218 -8.54 -13.73 19.53
C ASN A 218 -10.01 -13.45 19.93
N SER A 219 -10.32 -13.47 21.22
CA SER A 219 -11.70 -13.28 21.71
C SER A 219 -12.25 -11.86 21.55
N GLU A 220 -11.38 -10.85 21.39
CA GLU A 220 -11.75 -9.44 21.28
C GLU A 220 -11.64 -8.90 19.83
N GLY A 221 -10.88 -9.59 18.98
CA GLY A 221 -10.72 -9.31 17.56
C GLY A 221 -9.57 -10.12 16.96
N LEU A 222 -8.47 -9.46 16.60
CA LEU A 222 -7.27 -10.09 16.04
C LEU A 222 -6.02 -9.24 16.24
N GLU A 223 -4.87 -9.90 16.32
CA GLU A 223 -3.56 -9.27 16.08
C GLU A 223 -3.16 -9.54 14.62
N MET A 224 -2.46 -8.57 14.01
CA MET A 224 -1.88 -8.71 12.67
C MET A 224 -0.46 -8.16 12.65
N ILE A 225 0.43 -8.87 11.95
CA ILE A 225 1.79 -8.40 11.65
C ILE A 225 1.92 -8.31 10.13
N SER A 226 2.23 -7.12 9.63
CA SER A 226 2.55 -6.91 8.22
C SER A 226 4.04 -6.61 8.08
N THR A 227 4.75 -7.46 7.35
CA THR A 227 6.18 -7.33 7.05
C THR A 227 6.38 -7.08 5.57
N PHE A 228 6.90 -5.92 5.22
CA PHE A 228 7.37 -5.61 3.88
C PHE A 228 8.81 -6.08 3.74
N PHE A 229 9.17 -6.58 2.57
CA PHE A 229 10.55 -6.91 2.25
C PHE A 229 10.94 -6.36 0.88
N CYS A 230 12.20 -5.94 0.77
CA CYS A 230 12.83 -5.58 -0.50
C CYS A 230 14.34 -5.91 -0.44
N PRO A 231 15.04 -6.01 -1.60
CA PRO A 231 16.48 -6.20 -1.65
C PRO A 231 17.26 -5.13 -0.88
N LYS A 232 18.44 -5.47 -0.33
CA LYS A 232 19.27 -4.50 0.42
C LYS A 232 19.98 -3.46 -0.44
N ASP A 233 20.16 -3.75 -1.73
CA ASP A 233 20.73 -2.79 -2.66
C ASP A 233 19.71 -1.70 -3.03
N ALA A 234 18.42 -1.92 -2.74
CA ALA A 234 17.42 -0.85 -2.71
C ALA A 234 17.59 0.03 -1.44
N PRO A 235 17.25 1.33 -1.49
CA PRO A 235 17.33 2.21 -0.33
C PRO A 235 16.50 1.69 0.86
N GLN A 236 17.11 1.60 2.05
CA GLN A 236 16.43 1.18 3.29
C GLN A 236 15.18 2.03 3.60
N ALA A 237 15.16 3.28 3.12
CA ALA A 237 14.03 4.19 3.27
C ALA A 237 12.73 3.65 2.66
N ILE A 238 12.81 2.79 1.63
CA ILE A 238 11.64 2.11 1.02
C ILE A 238 10.97 1.22 2.07
N ALA A 239 11.71 0.27 2.65
CA ALA A 239 11.18 -0.63 3.67
C ALA A 239 10.66 0.11 4.92
N LYS A 240 11.35 1.17 5.35
CA LYS A 240 10.90 2.03 6.45
C LYS A 240 9.60 2.75 6.08
N GLY A 241 9.54 3.37 4.90
CA GLY A 241 8.35 4.07 4.41
C GLY A 241 7.15 3.15 4.21
N HIS A 242 7.39 1.88 3.86
CA HIS A 242 6.32 0.91 3.65
C HIS A 242 5.64 0.47 4.95
N THR A 243 6.29 0.63 6.12
CA THR A 243 5.60 0.45 7.41
C THR A 243 4.45 1.44 7.60
N ILE A 244 4.65 2.69 7.16
CA ILE A 244 3.60 3.71 7.16
C ILE A 244 2.56 3.40 6.09
N HIS A 245 2.98 2.89 4.92
CA HIS A 245 2.05 2.45 3.89
C HIS A 245 1.06 1.41 4.45
N PHE A 246 1.57 0.34 5.07
CA PHE A 246 0.70 -0.65 5.71
C PHE A 246 -0.16 -0.06 6.82
N ALA A 247 0.38 0.84 7.64
CA ALA A 247 -0.40 1.48 8.68
C ALA A 247 -1.64 2.21 8.15
N LEU A 248 -1.50 2.89 7.00
CA LEU A 248 -2.59 3.61 6.36
C LEU A 248 -3.54 2.68 5.62
N GLU A 249 -3.01 1.77 4.81
CA GLU A 249 -3.81 0.86 3.98
C GLU A 249 -4.60 -0.12 4.87
N VAL A 250 -3.93 -0.85 5.75
CA VAL A 250 -4.55 -1.82 6.67
C VAL A 250 -5.46 -1.07 7.66
N GLY A 251 -5.01 0.07 8.19
CA GLY A 251 -5.85 0.88 9.08
C GLY A 251 -7.14 1.33 8.42
N GLY A 252 -7.06 1.86 7.19
CA GLY A 252 -8.21 2.23 6.38
C GLY A 252 -9.13 1.05 6.07
N MET A 253 -8.56 -0.11 5.74
CA MET A 253 -9.31 -1.36 5.54
C MET A 253 -10.13 -1.72 6.79
N MET A 254 -9.50 -1.74 7.96
CA MET A 254 -10.16 -2.15 9.20
C MET A 254 -11.27 -1.16 9.58
N LYS A 255 -11.03 0.15 9.42
CA LYS A 255 -12.08 1.18 9.63
C LYS A 255 -13.29 0.95 8.72
N LEU A 256 -13.06 0.71 7.42
CA LEU A 256 -14.12 0.40 6.47
C LEU A 256 -14.88 -0.89 6.84
N ALA A 257 -14.16 -1.94 7.23
CA ALA A 257 -14.75 -3.21 7.66
C ALA A 257 -15.63 -3.06 8.91
N ALA A 258 -15.25 -2.16 9.82
CA ALA A 258 -16.00 -1.81 11.03
C ALA A 258 -17.16 -0.84 10.77
N GLY A 259 -17.27 -0.27 9.56
CA GLY A 259 -18.26 0.76 9.24
C GLY A 259 -17.98 2.12 9.87
N VAL A 260 -16.73 2.38 10.26
CA VAL A 260 -16.27 3.65 10.82
C VAL A 260 -15.70 4.50 9.68
N LYS A 261 -16.05 5.79 9.66
CA LYS A 261 -15.58 6.75 8.64
C LYS A 261 -14.39 7.54 9.15
#